data_AF-A0A1X0D423-F1
#
_entry.id   AF-A0A1X0D423-F1
#
_cell.length_a   1.000
_cell.length_b   1.000
_cell.length_c   1.000
_cell.angle_alpha   90.00
_cell.angle_beta   90.00
_cell.angle_gamma   90.00
#
_symmetry.space_group_name_H-M   'P 1'
#
loop_
_entity.id
_entity.type
_entity.pdbx_description
1 polymer ?
#
loop_
_entity_poly.entity_id
_entity_poly.type
_entity_poly.pdbx_seq_one_letter_code
_entity_poly.pdbx_strand_id
1 'polypeptide(L)'
;MAALLMLAGCSSGDSGPYDSAEAAVRAHLAAARSGDVAALRSDSCGALAEEMARHSDDEVRVAFDGLYSNGPDELKTTSSDSAHAIVAGLYLHVTDLGISFSAEDHGGWEVCDIHPSNGPFGPLPGPFQRRN
;
A
#
# COMPACT_ATOMS: atom_id res chain seq x y z
N MET A 1 11.86 20.26 49.81
CA MET A 1 12.32 19.21 48.87
C MET A 1 11.19 18.96 47.90
N ALA A 2 11.33 19.44 46.65
CA ALA A 2 10.33 19.28 45.61
C ALA A 2 10.55 17.93 44.93
N ALA A 3 9.55 17.05 44.98
CA ALA A 3 9.53 15.83 44.19
C ALA A 3 8.84 16.14 42.86
N LEU A 4 9.63 16.31 41.80
CA LEU A 4 9.14 16.23 40.43
C LEU A 4 8.77 14.77 40.16
N LEU A 5 7.47 14.48 40.11
CA LEU A 5 6.96 13.25 39.52
C LEU A 5 7.14 13.36 38.00
N MET A 6 8.10 12.60 37.49
CA MET A 6 8.32 12.35 36.07
C MET A 6 6.99 11.87 35.46
N LEU A 7 6.41 12.69 34.59
CA LEU A 7 5.41 12.24 33.64
C LEU A 7 6.09 11.18 32.77
N ALA A 8 5.76 9.91 33.00
CA ALA A 8 5.99 8.87 32.03
C ALA A 8 5.14 9.22 30.81
N GLY A 9 5.72 10.00 29.90
CA GLY A 9 5.27 10.06 28.53
C GLY A 9 5.41 8.65 27.98
N CYS A 10 4.30 7.92 27.92
CA CYS A 10 4.14 6.92 26.88
C CYS A 10 4.18 7.70 25.55
N SER A 11 5.39 7.97 25.08
CA SER A 11 5.63 8.07 23.65
C SER A 11 5.35 6.66 23.16
N SER A 12 4.07 6.38 22.87
CA SER A 12 3.71 5.30 21.97
C SER A 12 4.49 5.61 20.70
N GLY A 13 5.65 4.99 20.55
CA GLY A 13 6.35 4.95 19.28
C GLY A 13 5.31 4.45 18.32
N ASP A 14 4.98 5.31 17.36
CA ASP A 14 3.89 5.13 16.43
C ASP A 14 4.23 3.92 15.59
N SER A 15 3.80 2.76 16.07
CA SER A 15 3.88 1.57 15.30
C SER A 15 2.82 1.73 14.22
N GLY A 16 3.22 1.89 12.97
CA GLY A 16 2.32 1.93 11.83
C GLY A 16 1.25 0.83 11.93
N PRO A 17 0.10 1.01 11.27
CA PRO A 17 -1.15 0.37 11.68
C PRO A 17 -1.21 -1.16 11.55
N TYR A 18 -0.25 -1.81 10.90
CA TYR A 18 -0.33 -3.22 10.54
C TYR A 18 0.87 -4.06 10.99
N ASP A 19 0.59 -5.24 11.55
CA ASP A 19 1.58 -6.20 12.07
C ASP A 19 2.35 -6.97 10.96
N SER A 20 1.99 -6.80 9.68
CA SER A 20 2.68 -7.43 8.54
C SER A 20 2.43 -6.71 7.21
N ALA A 21 3.36 -6.87 6.26
CA ALA A 21 3.24 -6.35 4.90
C ALA A 21 1.95 -6.82 4.18
N GLU A 22 1.57 -8.09 4.35
CA GLU A 22 0.36 -8.63 3.71
C GLU A 22 -0.92 -8.03 4.32
N ALA A 23 -0.91 -7.73 5.63
CA ALA A 23 -2.01 -7.02 6.27
C ALA A 23 -2.14 -5.58 5.75
N ALA A 24 -1.02 -4.87 5.59
CA ALA A 24 -1.00 -3.53 5.00
C ALA A 24 -1.56 -3.53 3.57
N VAL A 25 -1.15 -4.49 2.74
CA VAL A 25 -1.66 -4.64 1.37
C VAL A 25 -3.15 -4.98 1.34
N ARG A 26 -3.63 -5.85 2.23
CA ARG A 26 -5.08 -6.13 2.34
C ARG A 26 -5.87 -4.88 2.69
N ALA A 27 -5.38 -4.09 3.64
CA ALA A 27 -6.04 -2.86 4.05
C ALA A 27 -6.03 -1.81 2.93
N HIS A 28 -4.90 -1.63 2.25
CA HIS A 28 -4.78 -0.79 1.06
C HIS A 28 -5.82 -1.17 -0.01
N LEU A 29 -5.93 -2.47 -0.34
CA LEU A 29 -6.93 -2.98 -1.29
C LEU A 29 -8.38 -2.76 -0.81
N ALA A 30 -8.63 -2.84 0.50
CA ALA A 30 -9.95 -2.58 1.06
C ALA A 30 -10.32 -1.09 0.95
N ALA A 31 -9.42 -0.19 1.33
CA ALA A 31 -9.59 1.26 1.23
C ALA A 31 -9.83 1.69 -0.22
N ALA A 32 -9.06 1.12 -1.16
CA ALA A 32 -9.25 1.37 -2.57
C ALA A 32 -10.65 0.94 -3.07
N ARG A 33 -11.10 -0.26 -2.69
CA ARG A 33 -12.44 -0.78 -3.05
C ARG A 33 -13.58 0.02 -2.46
N SER A 34 -13.41 0.59 -1.27
CA SER A 34 -14.42 1.47 -0.66
C SER A 34 -14.32 2.93 -1.11
N GLY A 35 -13.32 3.29 -1.92
CA GLY A 35 -13.05 4.67 -2.31
C GLY A 35 -12.62 5.58 -1.15
N ASP A 36 -12.05 5.00 -0.10
CA ASP A 36 -11.56 5.70 1.10
C ASP A 36 -10.17 6.28 0.84
N VAL A 37 -10.15 7.45 0.22
CA VAL A 37 -8.93 8.16 -0.14
C VAL A 37 -8.16 8.64 1.09
N ALA A 38 -8.84 8.93 2.19
CA ALA A 38 -8.19 9.36 3.42
C ALA A 38 -7.31 8.23 3.98
N ALA A 39 -7.86 7.01 4.05
CA ALA A 39 -7.12 5.82 4.45
C ALA A 39 -5.98 5.48 3.48
N LEU A 40 -6.22 5.58 2.16
CA LEU A 40 -5.15 5.37 1.17
C LEU A 40 -3.97 6.32 1.40
N ARG A 41 -4.23 7.59 1.70
CA ARG A 41 -3.19 8.59 1.96
C ARG A 41 -2.49 8.38 3.30
N SER A 42 -3.19 7.98 4.35
CA SER A 42 -2.59 7.75 5.67
C SER A 42 -1.72 6.50 5.71
N ASP A 43 -2.10 5.47 4.96
CA ASP A 43 -1.50 4.13 5.06
C ASP A 43 -0.49 3.85 3.93
N SER A 44 -0.02 4.91 3.27
CA SER A 44 0.95 4.82 2.17
C SER A 44 2.17 5.69 2.45
N CYS A 45 3.30 5.25 1.91
CA CYS A 45 4.61 5.88 2.05
C CYS A 45 5.29 6.09 0.70
N GLY A 46 6.53 6.58 0.71
CA GLY A 46 7.42 6.64 -0.45
C GLY A 46 6.80 7.30 -1.69
N ALA A 47 7.09 6.71 -2.86
CA ALA A 47 6.65 7.23 -4.15
C ALA A 47 5.12 7.24 -4.30
N LEU A 48 4.42 6.28 -3.69
CA LEU A 48 2.97 6.21 -3.74
C LEU A 48 2.31 7.39 -3.03
N ALA A 49 2.76 7.69 -1.80
CA ALA A 49 2.26 8.83 -1.04
C ALA A 49 2.56 10.16 -1.75
N GLU A 50 3.78 10.32 -2.27
CA GLU A 50 4.17 11.50 -3.03
C GLU A 50 3.30 11.71 -4.28
N GLU A 51 3.02 10.63 -5.01
CA GLU A 51 2.21 10.72 -6.22
C GLU A 51 0.76 11.06 -5.87
N MET A 52 0.15 10.37 -4.91
CA MET A 52 -1.20 10.70 -4.46
C MET A 52 -1.32 12.15 -3.98
N ALA A 53 -0.30 12.71 -3.32
CA ALA A 53 -0.30 14.10 -2.85
C ALA A 53 -0.40 15.13 -4.01
N ARG A 54 -0.05 14.75 -5.24
CA ARG A 54 -0.14 15.60 -6.44
C ARG A 54 -1.52 15.59 -7.10
N HIS A 55 -2.37 14.64 -6.73
CA HIS A 55 -3.69 14.43 -7.31
C HIS A 55 -4.80 14.77 -6.31
N SER A 56 -5.94 15.24 -6.82
CA SER A 56 -7.16 15.42 -6.04
C SER A 56 -7.73 14.08 -5.57
N ASP A 57 -8.59 14.10 -4.55
CA ASP A 57 -9.19 12.86 -4.04
C ASP A 57 -10.05 12.14 -5.09
N ASP A 58 -10.70 12.90 -6.00
CA ASP A 58 -11.47 12.30 -7.09
C ASP A 58 -10.56 11.63 -8.12
N GLU A 59 -9.42 12.23 -8.47
CA GLU A 59 -8.43 11.63 -9.36
C GLU A 59 -7.83 10.36 -8.74
N VAL A 60 -7.52 10.38 -7.44
CA VAL A 60 -7.03 9.21 -6.71
C VAL A 60 -8.08 8.09 -6.72
N ARG A 61 -9.35 8.41 -6.44
CA ARG A 61 -10.43 7.42 -6.44
C ARG A 61 -10.60 6.76 -7.81
N VAL A 62 -10.61 7.56 -8.89
CA VAL A 62 -10.74 7.05 -10.27
C VAL A 62 -9.53 6.18 -10.65
N ALA A 63 -8.32 6.59 -10.26
CA ALA A 63 -7.10 5.82 -10.56
C ALA A 63 -7.14 4.41 -9.93
N PHE A 64 -7.56 4.30 -8.67
CA PHE A 64 -7.59 3.02 -7.97
C PHE A 64 -8.81 2.15 -8.32
N ASP A 65 -9.96 2.75 -8.62
CA ASP A 65 -11.14 2.02 -9.13
C ASP A 65 -10.80 1.24 -10.41
N GLY A 66 -10.06 1.88 -11.33
CA GLY A 66 -9.59 1.25 -12.57
C GLY A 66 -8.48 0.22 -12.38
N LEU A 67 -7.65 0.36 -11.34
CA LEU A 67 -6.51 -0.54 -11.09
C LEU A 67 -6.96 -1.87 -10.44
N TYR A 68 -7.93 -1.82 -9.53
CA TYR A 68 -8.35 -2.96 -8.72
C TYR A 68 -9.75 -3.50 -9.03
N SER A 69 -10.33 -3.20 -10.19
CA SER A 69 -11.75 -3.49 -10.46
C SER A 69 -12.18 -4.95 -10.19
N ASN A 70 -11.24 -5.91 -10.26
CA ASN A 70 -11.47 -7.29 -9.82
C ASN A 70 -10.69 -7.71 -8.56
N GLY A 71 -9.66 -6.95 -8.17
CA GLY A 71 -8.71 -7.28 -7.10
C GLY A 71 -7.95 -8.60 -7.32
N PRO A 72 -6.76 -8.79 -6.73
CA PRO A 72 -6.08 -10.08 -6.80
C PRO A 72 -6.87 -11.15 -6.01
N ASP A 73 -6.89 -12.38 -6.52
CA ASP A 73 -7.53 -13.54 -5.88
C ASP A 73 -6.72 -14.05 -4.68
N GLU A 74 -5.38 -13.97 -4.78
CA GLU A 74 -4.45 -14.41 -3.75
C GLU A 74 -3.36 -13.36 -3.52
N LEU A 75 -2.93 -13.20 -2.27
CA LEU A 75 -1.73 -12.45 -1.91
C LEU A 75 -0.64 -13.40 -1.42
N LYS A 76 0.59 -13.13 -1.83
CA LYS A 76 1.76 -13.91 -1.42
C LYS A 76 2.97 -13.01 -1.24
N THR A 77 3.55 -13.01 -0.05
CA THR A 77 4.87 -12.39 0.17
C THR A 77 5.94 -13.15 -0.62
N THR A 78 6.61 -12.47 -1.54
CA THR A 78 7.64 -13.06 -2.42
C THR A 78 9.05 -12.80 -1.92
N SER A 79 9.24 -11.71 -1.17
CA SER A 79 10.48 -11.35 -0.49
C SER A 79 10.15 -10.56 0.78
N SER A 80 10.90 -10.76 1.85
CA SER A 80 10.77 -9.97 3.07
C SER A 80 12.07 -9.97 3.86
N ASP A 81 12.43 -8.81 4.38
CA ASP A 81 13.36 -8.65 5.51
C ASP A 81 12.65 -7.91 6.65
N SER A 82 13.43 -7.39 7.62
CA SER A 82 12.90 -6.73 8.81
C SER A 82 12.33 -5.33 8.56
N ALA A 83 12.57 -4.72 7.40
CA ALA A 83 12.17 -3.35 7.10
C ALA A 83 11.45 -3.21 5.74
N HIS A 84 11.55 -4.22 4.88
CA HIS A 84 11.01 -4.17 3.52
C HIS A 84 10.45 -5.53 3.10
N ALA A 85 9.34 -5.51 2.36
CA ALA A 85 8.72 -6.69 1.79
C ALA A 85 8.10 -6.42 0.42
N ILE A 86 8.14 -7.44 -0.44
CA ILE A 86 7.39 -7.49 -1.68
C ILE A 86 6.23 -8.47 -1.51
N VAL A 87 5.01 -7.98 -1.69
CA VAL A 87 3.80 -8.79 -1.70
C VAL A 87 3.26 -8.85 -3.12
N ALA A 88 3.11 -10.04 -3.69
CA ALA A 88 2.47 -10.22 -4.98
C ALA A 88 0.97 -10.50 -4.81
N GLY A 89 0.14 -9.85 -5.62
CA GLY A 89 -1.25 -10.19 -5.87
C GLY A 89 -1.40 -10.97 -7.18
N LEU A 90 -1.98 -12.16 -7.10
CA LEU A 90 -2.16 -13.09 -8.21
C LEU A 90 -3.63 -13.14 -8.63
N TYR A 91 -3.87 -13.13 -9.94
CA TYR A 91 -5.20 -13.31 -10.53
C TYR A 91 -5.28 -14.73 -11.11
N LEU A 92 -5.89 -15.66 -10.39
CA LEU A 92 -5.86 -17.10 -10.69
C LEU A 92 -6.69 -17.47 -11.93
N HIS A 93 -7.63 -16.61 -12.33
CA HIS A 93 -8.49 -16.81 -13.50
C HIS A 93 -8.03 -16.07 -14.76
N VAL A 94 -6.96 -15.29 -14.65
CA VAL A 94 -6.35 -14.59 -15.77
C VAL A 94 -4.90 -15.04 -15.81
N THR A 95 -4.56 -15.88 -16.78
CA THR A 95 -3.15 -16.16 -17.04
C THR A 95 -2.47 -14.82 -17.22
N ASP A 96 -1.36 -14.60 -16.50
CA ASP A 96 -0.42 -13.52 -16.79
C ASP A 96 -0.80 -12.11 -16.34
N LEU A 97 -1.71 -12.00 -15.37
CA LEU A 97 -1.98 -10.75 -14.67
C LEU A 97 -1.49 -10.85 -13.22
N GLY A 98 -0.60 -9.94 -12.83
CA GLY A 98 -0.08 -9.85 -11.46
C GLY A 98 0.11 -8.40 -11.06
N ILE A 99 0.13 -8.15 -9.76
CA ILE A 99 0.47 -6.86 -9.17
C ILE A 99 1.43 -7.10 -8.02
N SER A 100 2.39 -6.22 -7.83
CA SER A 100 3.38 -6.29 -6.76
C SER A 100 3.30 -5.02 -5.94
N PHE A 101 3.34 -5.18 -4.63
CA PHE A 101 3.33 -4.11 -3.65
C PHE A 101 4.68 -4.11 -2.95
N SER A 102 5.34 -2.96 -2.96
CA SER A 102 6.47 -2.68 -2.08
C SER A 102 5.92 -2.13 -0.77
N ALA A 103 6.19 -2.83 0.32
CA ALA A 103 5.81 -2.40 1.66
C ALA A 103 7.06 -2.18 2.51
N GLU A 104 7.05 -1.14 3.33
CA GLU A 104 8.14 -0.82 4.25
C GLU A 104 7.59 -0.71 5.68
N ASP A 105 8.43 -1.05 6.66
CA ASP A 105 8.12 -0.93 8.08
C ASP A 105 8.82 0.32 8.65
N HIS A 106 8.01 1.32 9.01
CA HIS A 106 8.46 2.58 9.62
C HIS A 106 8.03 2.71 11.10
N GLY A 107 7.84 1.57 11.76
CA GLY A 107 7.13 1.44 13.03
C GLY A 107 5.95 0.50 12.86
N GLY A 108 5.40 0.45 11.65
CA GLY A 108 4.52 -0.61 11.17
C GLY A 108 4.42 -0.53 9.65
N TRP A 109 3.78 -1.54 9.08
CA TRP A 109 3.85 -1.78 7.65
C TRP A 109 2.94 -0.85 6.84
N GLU A 110 3.48 -0.22 5.81
CA GLU A 110 2.78 0.69 4.91
C GLU A 110 3.12 0.34 3.45
N VAL A 111 2.23 0.67 2.50
CA VAL A 111 2.49 0.44 1.07
C VAL A 111 3.22 1.65 0.48
N CYS A 112 4.46 1.47 0.05
CA CYS A 112 5.30 2.57 -0.46
C CYS A 112 5.31 2.68 -1.99
N ASP A 113 5.08 1.57 -2.70
CA ASP A 113 5.04 1.54 -4.16
C ASP A 113 4.17 0.39 -4.67
N ILE A 114 3.60 0.59 -5.87
CA ILE A 114 2.76 -0.38 -6.55
C ILE A 114 3.27 -0.56 -7.96
N HIS A 115 3.73 -1.78 -8.25
CA HIS A 115 4.20 -2.17 -9.55
C HIS A 115 3.29 -3.24 -10.14
N PRO A 116 2.56 -2.96 -11.24
CA PRO A 116 1.96 -4.04 -12.01
C PRO A 116 3.04 -5.03 -12.45
N SER A 117 2.80 -6.32 -12.25
CA SER A 117 3.73 -7.38 -12.62
C SER A 117 3.41 -7.87 -14.04
N ASN A 118 4.44 -8.06 -14.85
CA ASN A 118 4.30 -8.57 -16.21
C ASN A 118 3.74 -10.00 -16.19
N GLY A 119 2.67 -10.22 -16.93
CA GLY A 119 2.60 -11.37 -17.82
C GLY A 119 2.33 -10.90 -19.27
N PRO A 120 2.22 -11.78 -20.31
CA PRO A 120 2.20 -11.56 -21.77
C PRO A 120 1.60 -10.32 -22.39
N PHE A 121 0.86 -9.49 -21.67
CA PHE A 121 0.37 -8.21 -22.14
C PHE A 121 1.31 -7.03 -21.83
N GLY A 122 2.47 -7.28 -21.19
CA GLY A 122 3.43 -6.24 -20.83
C GLY A 122 2.98 -5.40 -19.63
N PRO A 123 3.76 -4.39 -19.21
CA PRO A 123 3.47 -3.64 -18.00
C PRO A 123 2.18 -2.84 -18.22
N LEU A 124 1.15 -3.17 -17.45
CA LEU A 124 0.04 -2.23 -17.28
C LEU A 124 0.61 -0.96 -16.65
N PRO A 125 0.12 0.23 -16.98
CA PRO A 125 0.53 1.43 -16.27
C PRO A 125 0.11 1.31 -14.79
N GLY A 126 0.99 1.70 -13.86
CA GLY A 126 0.58 1.99 -12.47
C GLY A 126 -0.53 3.05 -12.42
N PRO A 127 -1.17 3.30 -11.26
CA PRO A 127 -2.40 4.12 -11.15
C PRO A 127 -2.26 5.53 -11.76
N PHE A 128 -1.04 6.05 -11.87
CA PHE A 128 -0.74 7.38 -12.41
C PHE A 128 0.15 7.38 -13.67
N GLN A 129 0.45 6.21 -14.26
CA GLN A 129 1.22 6.15 -15.50
C GLN A 129 0.29 6.35 -16.72
N ARG A 130 0.63 7.30 -17.60
CA ARG A 130 -0.15 7.55 -18.82
C ARG A 130 0.00 6.39 -19.81
N ARG A 131 -1.12 5.90 -20.35
CA ARG A 131 -1.14 5.17 -21.62
C ARG A 131 -0.75 6.17 -22.73
N ASN A 132 0.42 6.02 -23.33
CA ASN A 132 0.76 6.69 -24.59
C ASN A 132 0.03 6.01 -25.75
#